data_AF-A0AAJ5RKQ1-F1
#
_entry.id   AF-A0AAJ5RKQ1-F1
#
_cell.length_a   1.000
_cell.length_b   1.000
_cell.length_c   1.000
_cell.angle_alpha   90.00
_cell.angle_beta   90.00
_cell.angle_gamma   90.00
#
_symmetry.space_group_name_H-M   'P 1'
#
loop_
_entity.id
_entity.type
_entity.pdbx_description
1 polymer ?
#
loop_
_entity_poly.entity_id
_entity_poly.type
_entity_poly.pdbx_seq_one_letter_code
_entity_poly.pdbx_strand_id
1 'polypeptide(L)' 'MIYFDILLVAIACVTMPFIVAVMLDIFYAERKKVRFSLRRTSVWYITMFALSFIPSVLLVTQNV' A
#
# COMPACT_ATOMS: atom_id res chain seq x y z
N MET A 1 -19.88 -12.36 8.01
CA MET A 1 -18.93 -11.60 8.83
C MET A 1 -17.57 -11.50 8.15
N ILE A 2 -16.89 -12.61 7.82
CA ILE A 2 -15.58 -12.65 7.14
C ILE A 2 -15.43 -11.67 5.96
N TYR A 3 -16.37 -11.62 5.02
CA TYR A 3 -16.30 -10.71 3.86
C TYR A 3 -16.32 -9.22 4.27
N PHE A 4 -17.03 -8.89 5.34
CA PHE A 4 -17.11 -7.53 5.86
C PHE A 4 -15.82 -7.13 6.57
N ASP A 5 -15.20 -8.07 7.30
CA ASP A 5 -13.90 -7.87 7.95
C ASP A 5 -12.78 -7.67 6.93
N ILE A 6 -12.75 -8.47 5.86
CA ILE A 6 -11.79 -8.31 4.76
C ILE A 6 -11.97 -6.95 4.07
N LEU A 7 -13.21 -6.50 3.85
CA LEU A 7 -13.49 -5.19 3.27
C LEU A 7 -13.00 -4.05 4.18
N LEU A 8 -13.22 -4.17 5.49
CA LEU A 8 -12.79 -3.19 6.47
C LEU A 8 -11.26 -3.08 6.52
N VAL A 9 -10.57 -4.23 6.51
CA VAL A 9 -9.11 -4.32 6.44
C VAL A 9 -8.60 -3.68 5.14
N ALA A 10 -9.25 -3.95 4.00
CA ALA A 10 -8.87 -3.34 2.73
C ALA A 10 -8.89 -1.81 2.83
N ILE A 11 -9.98 -1.23 3.36
CA ILE A 11 -10.16 0.22 3.50
C ILE A 11 -9.10 0.82 4.45
N ALA A 12 -8.84 0.17 5.58
CA ALA A 12 -7.82 0.60 6.54
C ALA A 12 -6.40 0.58 5.93
N CYS A 13 -6.12 -0.39 5.04
CA CYS A 13 -4.83 -0.54 4.38
C CYS A 13 -4.64 0.37 3.16
N VAL A 14 -5.59 1.24 2.76
CA VAL A 14 -5.41 2.12 1.59
C VAL A 14 -4.53 3.34 1.90
N THR A 15 -4.78 4.00 3.03
CA THR A 15 -4.26 5.35 3.31
C THR A 15 -2.78 5.37 3.64
N MET A 16 -2.31 4.43 4.46
CA MET A 16 -0.91 4.35 4.88
C MET A 16 0.05 4.04 3.70
N PRO A 17 -0.20 3.01 2.86
CA PRO A 17 0.62 2.72 1.68
C PRO A 17 0.67 3.88 0.68
N PHE A 18 -0.42 4.65 0.55
CA PHE A 18 -0.47 5.79 -0.35
C PHE A 18 0.52 6.88 0.07
N ILE A 19 0.50 7.27 1.36
CA ILE A 19 1.41 8.28 1.89
C ILE A 19 2.88 7.81 1.75
N VAL A 20 3.14 6.55 2.09
CA VAL A 20 4.49 5.96 1.99
C VAL A 20 5.00 5.93 0.54
N ALA A 21 4.14 5.54 -0.41
CA ALA A 21 4.51 5.47 -1.82
C ALA A 21 4.82 6.85 -2.42
N VAL A 22 4.05 7.88 -2.03
CA VAL A 22 4.29 9.26 -2.45
C VAL A 22 5.63 9.75 -1.88
N MET A 23 5.87 9.55 -0.58
CA MET A 23 7.13 9.95 0.07
C MET A 23 8.35 9.25 -0.53
N LEU A 24 8.25 7.95 -0.83
CA LEU A 24 9.32 7.20 -1.47
C LEU A 24 9.64 7.72 -2.88
N ASP A 25 8.64 8.02 -3.71
CA ASP A 25 8.92 8.56 -5.05
C ASP A 25 9.46 9.99 -4.99
N ILE A 26 9.02 10.82 -4.04
CA ILE A 26 9.59 12.16 -3.81
C ILE A 26 11.07 12.06 -3.43
N PHE A 27 11.42 11.24 -2.44
CA PHE A 27 12.80 11.08 -2.00
C PHE A 27 13.69 10.47 -3.09
N TYR A 28 13.15 9.53 -3.87
CA TYR A 28 13.84 8.95 -5.01
C TYR A 28 14.08 9.98 -6.12
N ALA A 29 13.06 10.78 -6.45
CA ALA A 29 13.13 11.84 -7.44
C ALA A 29 14.18 12.88 -7.07
N GLU A 30 14.23 13.27 -5.80
CA GLU A 30 15.22 14.21 -5.26
C GLU A 30 16.65 13.64 -5.35
N ARG A 31 16.88 12.42 -4.85
CA ARG A 31 18.21 11.79 -4.88
C ARG A 31 18.75 11.53 -6.30
N LYS A 32 17.88 11.09 -7.21
CA LYS A 32 18.29 10.72 -8.57
C LYS A 32 18.17 11.89 -9.56
N LYS A 33 17.73 13.06 -9.12
CA LYS A 33 17.43 14.24 -9.97
C LYS A 33 16.51 13.90 -11.15
N VAL A 34 15.58 12.97 -10.94
CA VAL A 34 14.58 12.57 -11.94
C VAL A 34 13.25 13.25 -11.63
N ARG A 35 12.42 13.50 -12.65
CA ARG A 35 11.07 14.02 -12.41
C ARG A 35 10.24 13.01 -11.63
N PHE A 36 9.39 13.51 -10.75
CA PHE A 36 8.34 12.71 -10.12
C PHE A 36 7.48 12.05 -11.21
N SER A 37 7.13 10.79 -11.02
CA SER A 37 6.33 10.05 -11.99
C SER A 37 5.22 9.29 -11.31
N LEU A 38 3.99 9.67 -11.62
CA LEU A 38 2.78 8.97 -11.17
C LEU A 38 2.84 7.46 -11.42
N ARG A 39 3.47 7.03 -12.52
CA ARG A 39 3.64 5.61 -12.85
C ARG A 39 4.55 4.87 -11.87
N ARG A 40 5.60 5.51 -11.37
CA ARG A 40 6.46 4.90 -10.34
C ARG A 40 5.78 4.93 -8.98
N THR A 41 5.13 6.03 -8.62
CA THR A 41 4.35 6.15 -7.38
C THR A 41 3.24 5.10 -7.32
N SER A 42 2.54 4.83 -8.43
CA SER A 42 1.53 3.76 -8.47
C SER A 42 2.13 2.37 -8.26
N VAL A 43 3.32 2.11 -8.78
CA VAL A 43 4.03 0.83 -8.56
C VAL A 43 4.46 0.69 -7.09
N TRP A 44 4.99 1.76 -6.50
CA TRP A 44 5.31 1.80 -5.07
C TRP A 44 4.06 1.59 -4.21
N TYR A 45 2.96 2.22 -4.59
CA TYR A 45 1.68 2.09 -3.91
C TYR A 45 1.15 0.65 -3.94
N ILE A 46 1.09 0.03 -5.12
CA ILE A 46 0.63 -1.37 -5.27
C ILE A 46 1.50 -2.32 -4.45
N THR A 47 2.82 -2.11 -4.46
CA THR A 47 3.77 -2.91 -3.69
C THR A 47 3.50 -2.80 -2.18
N MET A 48 3.39 -1.58 -1.65
CA MET A 48 3.15 -1.34 -0.22
C MET A 48 1.75 -1.79 0.22
N PHE A 49 0.76 -1.64 -0.67
CA PHE A 49 -0.59 -2.13 -0.44
C PHE A 49 -0.60 -3.66 -0.36
N ALA A 50 0.01 -4.36 -1.32
CA ALA A 50 0.09 -5.82 -1.29
C ALA A 50 0.82 -6.34 -0.05
N LEU A 51 1.94 -5.72 0.32
CA LEU A 51 2.72 -6.09 1.50
C LEU A 51 1.96 -5.91 2.82
N SER A 52 1.05 -4.94 2.90
CA SER A 52 0.23 -4.72 4.10
C SER A 52 -1.06 -5.54 4.08
N PHE A 53 -1.74 -5.59 2.95
CA PHE A 53 -3.04 -6.23 2.80
C PHE A 53 -2.97 -7.77 2.87
N ILE A 54 -2.04 -8.40 2.15
CA ILE A 54 -1.93 -9.87 2.09
C ILE A 54 -1.77 -10.51 3.48
N PRO A 55 -0.82 -10.08 4.35
CA PRO A 55 -0.68 -10.67 5.67
C PRO A 55 -1.89 -10.37 6.58
N SER A 56 -2.49 -9.19 6.49
CA SER A 56 -3.70 -8.87 7.26
C SER A 56 -4.88 -9.75 6.88
N VAL A 57 -5.08 -10.01 5.58
CA VAL A 57 -6.12 -10.94 5.12
C VAL A 57 -5.83 -12.36 5.56
N LEU A 58 -4.57 -12.84 5.42
CA LEU A 58 -4.17 -14.17 5.89
C LEU A 58 -4.47 -14.36 7.39
N LEU A 59 -4.09 -13.39 8.22
CA LEU A 59 -4.35 -13.42 9.67
C LEU A 59 -5.85 -13.44 9.99
N VAL A 60 -6.66 -12.66 9.28
CA VAL A 60 -8.12 -12.70 9.46
C VAL A 60 -8.67 -14.07 9.05
N THR A 61 -8.23 -14.63 7.94
CA THR A 61 -8.72 -15.95 7.47
C THR A 61 -8.29 -17.12 8.33
N GLN A 62 -7.16 -17.02 9.04
CA GLN A 62 -6.67 -18.07 9.94
C GLN A 62 -7.23 -17.98 11.37
N ASN A 63 -7.67 -16.80 11.80
CA ASN A 63 -8.23 -16.57 13.14
C ASN A 63 -9.77 -16.61 13.18
N VAL A 64 -10.42 -16.95 12.06
CA VAL A 64 -11.87 -17.23 11.98
C VAL A 64 -12.07 -18.73 11.90
#